data_AF-A0A2V8X089-F1
#
_entry.id   AF-A0A2V8X089-F1
#
_cell.length_a   1.000
_cell.length_b   1.000
_cell.length_c   1.000
_cell.angle_alpha   90.00
_cell.angle_beta   90.00
_cell.angle_gamma   90.00
#
_symmetry.space_group_name_H-M   'P 1'
#
loop_
_entity.id
_entity.type
_entity.pdbx_description
1 polymer ?
#
loop_
_entity_poly.entity_id
_entity_poly.type
_entity_poly.pdbx_seq_one_letter_code
_entity_poly.pdbx_strand_id
1 'polypeptide(L)'
;MLFYCLVFALIFGYPRQESPKPEEQAVVRQQASLLYERHRQAAIRMNELAAHINSEADARAFVDAVADMFADNLPPAWDTRGIRERIARAEYEAVSNPLRQIPEQRIADVWNKYVREIGASEEALVTAAEIHSMRDATFAVGQVMWSRGTNQTAWTMLNIFAVGADGKAAEGCRAVEAIRVIHDLDSLFDNLRSARERLRKGIVA
;
A
#
# COMPACT_ATOMS: atom_id res chain seq x y z
N MET A 1 -15.26 -10.21 -9.77
CA MET A 1 -15.61 -8.92 -9.15
C MET A 1 -16.69 -8.21 -10.00
N LEU A 2 -17.90 -8.78 -10.06
CA LEU A 2 -19.00 -8.27 -10.90
C LEU A 2 -20.40 -8.65 -10.35
N PHE A 3 -20.48 -9.15 -9.11
CA PHE A 3 -21.73 -9.70 -8.54
C PHE A 3 -22.28 -8.92 -7.34
N TYR A 4 -21.56 -7.92 -6.81
CA TYR A 4 -22.03 -7.16 -5.64
C TYR A 4 -22.92 -5.96 -5.96
N CYS A 5 -23.12 -5.59 -7.24
CA CYS A 5 -23.99 -4.46 -7.60
C CYS A 5 -25.47 -4.83 -7.80
N LEU A 6 -25.86 -6.11 -7.77
CA LEU A 6 -27.21 -6.53 -8.17
C LEU A 6 -28.19 -6.81 -7.03
N VAL A 7 -27.74 -6.88 -5.77
CA VAL A 7 -28.62 -7.25 -4.65
C VAL A 7 -29.18 -6.03 -3.89
N PHE A 8 -28.53 -4.86 -3.97
CA PHE A 8 -29.03 -3.64 -3.31
C PHE A 8 -30.16 -2.93 -4.07
N ALA A 9 -30.45 -3.32 -5.31
CA ALA A 9 -31.38 -2.60 -6.19
C ALA A 9 -32.87 -3.00 -6.04
N LEU A 10 -33.23 -3.99 -5.20
CA LEU A 10 -34.59 -4.55 -5.19
C LEU A 10 -35.45 -4.18 -3.97
N ILE A 11 -34.94 -3.43 -2.98
CA ILE A 11 -35.70 -3.14 -1.74
C ILE A 11 -35.98 -1.65 -1.52
N PHE A 12 -35.27 -0.73 -2.18
CA PHE A 12 -35.55 0.70 -2.09
C PHE A 12 -35.75 1.30 -3.48
N GLY A 13 -36.98 1.69 -3.77
CA GLY A 13 -37.31 2.46 -4.97
C GLY A 13 -36.55 3.78 -4.98
N TYR A 14 -35.44 3.83 -5.71
CA TYR A 14 -34.72 5.06 -5.97
C TYR A 14 -35.45 5.86 -7.07
N PRO A 15 -35.58 7.19 -6.93
CA PRO A 15 -35.94 8.04 -8.06
C PRO A 15 -34.95 7.76 -9.19
N ARG A 16 -35.49 7.59 -10.39
CA ARG A 16 -34.75 7.36 -11.64
C ARG A 16 -33.65 8.42 -11.75
N GLN A 17 -32.42 8.06 -11.41
CA GLN A 17 -31.26 8.93 -11.57
C GLN A 17 -31.10 9.10 -13.09
N GLU A 18 -31.50 10.27 -13.60
CA GLU A 18 -31.31 10.59 -15.02
C GLU A 18 -29.84 10.39 -15.35
N SER A 19 -29.56 9.56 -16.35
CA SER A 19 -28.21 9.39 -16.86
C SER A 19 -27.69 10.79 -17.22
N PRO A 20 -26.55 11.23 -16.65
CA PRO A 20 -26.03 12.57 -16.91
C PRO A 20 -25.90 12.80 -18.41
N LYS A 21 -26.19 14.02 -18.86
CA LYS A 21 -26.17 14.34 -20.30
C LYS A 21 -24.78 14.02 -20.87
N PRO A 22 -24.65 13.69 -22.17
CA PRO A 22 -23.36 13.38 -22.78
C PRO A 22 -22.26 14.42 -22.50
N GLU A 23 -22.64 15.70 -22.40
CA GLU A 23 -21.76 16.81 -22.04
C GLU A 23 -21.28 16.75 -20.57
N GLU A 24 -22.18 16.45 -19.62
CA GLU A 24 -21.83 16.26 -18.21
C GLU A 24 -20.92 15.03 -18.02
N GLN A 25 -21.18 13.95 -18.78
CA GLN A 25 -20.30 12.77 -18.78
C GLN A 25 -18.91 13.09 -19.34
N ALA A 26 -18.81 13.92 -20.37
CA ALA A 26 -17.53 14.33 -20.94
C ALA A 26 -16.72 15.17 -19.94
N VAL A 27 -17.36 16.12 -19.24
CA VAL A 27 -16.73 16.94 -18.19
C VAL A 27 -16.25 16.07 -17.03
N VAL A 28 -17.08 15.13 -16.54
CA VAL A 28 -16.70 14.21 -15.45
C VAL A 28 -15.52 13.31 -15.86
N ARG A 29 -15.52 12.78 -17.09
CA ARG A 29 -14.39 11.98 -17.60
C ARG A 29 -13.11 12.79 -17.71
N GLN A 30 -13.21 14.04 -18.17
CA GLN A 30 -12.06 14.92 -18.28
C GLN A 30 -11.48 15.26 -16.90
N GLN A 31 -12.32 15.58 -15.92
CA GLN A 31 -11.90 15.84 -14.54
C GLN A 31 -11.25 14.61 -13.91
N ALA A 32 -11.84 13.42 -14.08
CA ALA A 32 -11.27 12.16 -13.59
C ALA A 32 -9.91 11.87 -14.23
N SER A 33 -9.76 12.13 -15.53
CA SER A 33 -8.48 11.97 -16.26
C SER A 33 -7.40 12.91 -15.73
N LEU A 34 -7.72 14.19 -15.49
CA LEU A 34 -6.78 15.16 -14.93
C LEU A 34 -6.36 14.81 -13.50
N LEU A 35 -7.32 14.37 -12.68
CA LEU A 35 -7.03 13.92 -11.31
C LEU A 35 -6.15 12.68 -11.31
N TYR A 36 -6.46 11.71 -12.16
CA TYR A 36 -5.65 10.50 -12.34
C TYR A 36 -4.21 10.85 -12.76
N GLU A 37 -4.03 11.72 -13.75
CA GLU A 37 -2.69 12.08 -14.22
C GLU A 37 -1.91 12.84 -13.14
N ARG A 38 -2.57 13.71 -12.36
CA ARG A 38 -1.95 14.39 -11.22
C ARG A 38 -1.44 13.38 -10.18
N HIS A 39 -2.26 12.40 -9.80
CA HIS A 39 -1.85 11.35 -8.86
C HIS A 39 -0.75 10.47 -9.43
N ARG A 40 -0.82 10.12 -10.71
CA ARG A 40 0.23 9.36 -11.40
C ARG A 40 1.56 10.10 -11.37
N GLN A 41 1.59 11.38 -11.72
CA GLN A 41 2.82 12.18 -11.68
C GLN A 41 3.38 12.31 -10.26
N ALA A 42 2.53 12.47 -9.25
CA ALA A 42 2.96 12.48 -7.87
C ALA A 42 3.52 11.11 -7.42
N ALA A 43 2.92 10.00 -7.85
CA ALA A 43 3.44 8.65 -7.60
C ALA A 43 4.80 8.41 -8.27
N ILE A 44 5.00 8.89 -9.51
CA ILE A 44 6.29 8.80 -10.19
C ILE A 44 7.37 9.55 -9.40
N ARG A 45 7.09 10.79 -8.98
CA ARG A 45 8.02 11.58 -8.15
C ARG A 45 8.33 10.91 -6.82
N MET A 46 7.31 10.37 -6.12
CA MET A 46 7.54 9.64 -4.87
C MET A 46 8.41 8.39 -5.09
N ASN A 47 8.16 7.65 -6.16
CA ASN A 47 8.95 6.47 -6.51
C ASN A 47 10.41 6.86 -6.85
N GLU A 48 10.65 8.01 -7.50
CA GLU A 48 11.99 8.55 -7.72
C GLU A 48 12.68 8.96 -6.42
N LEU A 49 11.98 9.67 -5.52
CA LEU A 49 12.50 10.03 -4.19
C LEU A 49 12.91 8.78 -3.40
N ALA A 50 12.07 7.75 -3.40
CA ALA A 50 12.34 6.49 -2.70
C ALA A 50 13.57 5.73 -3.24
N ALA A 51 13.92 5.92 -4.51
CA ALA A 51 15.09 5.32 -5.14
C ALA A 51 16.41 6.04 -4.82
N HIS A 52 16.35 7.33 -4.51
CA HIS A 52 17.53 8.19 -4.37
C HIS A 52 17.75 8.68 -2.93
N ILE A 53 17.34 7.88 -1.94
CA ILE A 53 17.60 8.18 -0.54
C ILE A 53 19.08 7.95 -0.23
N ASN A 54 19.83 9.05 -0.06
CA ASN A 54 21.25 9.01 0.31
C ASN A 54 21.53 9.71 1.65
N SER A 55 20.52 10.37 2.21
CA SER A 55 20.59 11.10 3.48
C SER A 55 19.25 11.04 4.23
N GLU A 56 19.27 11.37 5.53
CA GLU A 56 18.04 11.53 6.31
C GLU A 56 17.12 12.61 5.72
N ALA A 57 17.68 13.64 5.06
CA ALA A 57 16.91 14.70 4.41
C ALA A 57 16.14 14.18 3.18
N ASP A 58 16.76 13.31 2.38
CA ASP A 58 16.10 12.67 1.23
C ASP A 58 14.96 11.76 1.70
N ALA A 59 15.21 10.97 2.75
CA ALA A 59 14.18 10.14 3.36
C ALA A 59 13.03 10.97 3.94
N ARG A 60 13.34 12.13 4.52
CA ARG A 60 12.34 13.07 5.00
C ARG A 60 11.48 13.63 3.86
N ALA A 61 12.11 14.05 2.76
CA ALA A 61 11.40 14.53 1.57
C ALA A 61 10.46 13.45 0.99
N PHE A 62 10.93 12.20 0.95
CA PHE A 62 10.09 11.07 0.54
C PHE A 62 8.89 10.86 1.47
N VAL A 63 9.12 10.79 2.78
CA VAL A 63 8.05 10.58 3.78
C VAL A 63 7.05 11.73 3.79
N ASP A 64 7.51 12.97 3.63
CA ASP A 64 6.64 14.14 3.51
C ASP A 64 5.77 14.06 2.25
N ALA A 65 6.34 13.65 1.11
CA ALA A 65 5.56 13.46 -0.12
C ALA A 65 4.50 12.36 0.02
N VAL A 66 4.79 11.28 0.76
CA VAL A 66 3.80 10.24 1.09
C VAL A 66 2.71 10.81 1.98
N ALA A 67 3.06 11.54 3.04
CA ALA A 67 2.08 12.15 3.93
C ALA A 67 1.16 13.14 3.19
N ASP A 68 1.73 14.00 2.35
CA ASP A 68 0.97 14.95 1.54
C ASP A 68 0.00 14.26 0.57
N MET A 69 0.38 13.11 -0.01
CA MET A 69 -0.51 12.31 -0.87
C MET A 69 -1.74 11.78 -0.11
N PHE A 70 -1.59 11.48 1.17
CA PHE A 70 -2.63 10.87 2.00
C PHE A 70 -3.21 11.81 3.06
N ALA A 71 -2.91 13.11 2.99
CA ALA A 71 -3.31 14.09 4.01
C ALA A 71 -4.83 14.14 4.24
N ASP A 72 -5.63 13.99 3.19
CA ASP A 72 -7.10 13.99 3.27
C ASP A 72 -7.67 12.69 3.87
N ASN A 73 -6.86 11.63 3.94
CA ASN A 73 -7.30 10.30 4.37
C ASN A 73 -6.76 9.91 5.76
N LEU A 74 -5.78 10.64 6.29
CA LEU A 74 -5.15 10.33 7.57
C LEU A 74 -5.66 11.26 8.68
N PRO A 75 -6.06 10.72 9.85
CA PRO A 75 -6.31 11.55 11.02
C PRO A 75 -5.08 12.41 11.35
N PRO A 76 -5.22 13.71 11.68
CA PRO A 76 -4.07 14.58 11.97
C PRO A 76 -3.15 14.07 13.08
N ALA A 77 -3.69 13.30 14.03
CA ALA A 77 -2.92 12.68 15.10
C ALA A 77 -1.91 11.62 14.60
N TRP A 78 -2.12 11.07 13.41
CA TRP A 78 -1.31 10.01 12.83
C TRP A 78 -0.20 10.55 11.90
N ASP A 79 -0.31 11.81 11.46
CA ASP A 79 0.68 12.49 10.60
C ASP A 79 1.40 13.65 11.31
N THR A 80 1.65 13.50 12.62
CA THR A 80 2.43 14.50 13.34
C THR A 80 3.87 14.55 12.82
N ARG A 81 4.49 15.74 12.88
CA ARG A 81 5.89 15.93 12.50
C ARG A 81 6.82 14.89 13.14
N GLY A 82 6.63 14.61 14.43
CA GLY A 82 7.45 13.64 15.18
C GLY A 82 7.28 12.20 14.69
N ILE A 83 6.07 11.79 14.27
CA ILE A 83 5.85 10.49 13.64
C ILE A 83 6.60 10.43 12.31
N ARG A 84 6.43 11.45 11.45
CA ARG A 84 7.14 11.52 10.18
C ARG A 84 8.67 11.53 10.33
N GLU A 85 9.22 12.18 11.34
CA GLU A 85 10.68 12.21 11.60
C GLU A 85 11.20 10.82 11.97
N ARG A 86 10.44 10.07 12.76
CA ARG A 86 10.79 8.68 13.13
C ARG A 86 10.72 7.75 11.92
N ILE A 87 9.69 7.91 11.08
CA ILE A 87 9.55 7.12 9.85
C ILE A 87 10.71 7.45 8.90
N ALA A 88 11.00 8.73 8.66
CA ALA A 88 12.09 9.15 7.77
C ALA A 88 13.45 8.60 8.22
N ARG A 89 13.73 8.62 9.52
CA ARG A 89 14.96 8.03 10.06
C ARG A 89 15.03 6.52 9.84
N ALA A 90 13.95 5.81 10.18
CA ALA A 90 13.88 4.36 9.96
C ALA A 90 13.99 3.99 8.47
N GLU A 91 13.42 4.82 7.59
CA GLU A 91 13.52 4.67 6.14
C GLU A 91 14.96 4.83 5.67
N TYR A 92 15.66 5.88 6.10
CA TYR A 92 17.07 6.09 5.79
C TYR A 92 17.96 4.95 6.32
N GLU A 93 17.75 4.52 7.57
CA GLU A 93 18.49 3.42 8.18
C GLU A 93 18.29 2.11 7.39
N ALA A 94 17.05 1.78 7.02
CA ALA A 94 16.72 0.56 6.29
C ALA A 94 17.28 0.54 4.86
N VAL A 95 17.34 1.70 4.18
CA VAL A 95 17.99 1.83 2.86
C VAL A 95 19.51 1.70 2.98
N SER A 96 20.10 2.34 3.99
CA SER A 96 21.56 2.40 4.15
C SER A 96 22.17 1.11 4.69
N ASN A 97 21.38 0.30 5.41
CA ASN A 97 21.84 -0.94 6.00
C ASN A 97 20.71 -1.99 6.02
N PRO A 98 20.83 -3.10 5.27
CA PRO A 98 19.84 -4.17 5.28
C PRO A 98 19.53 -4.75 6.67
N LEU A 99 20.48 -4.73 7.60
CA LEU A 99 20.26 -5.18 8.99
C LEU A 99 19.35 -4.26 9.80
N ARG A 100 19.03 -3.08 9.29
CA ARG A 100 18.11 -2.11 9.89
C ARG A 100 16.71 -2.17 9.30
N GLN A 101 16.47 -3.05 8.32
CA GLN A 101 15.13 -3.33 7.83
C GLN A 101 14.25 -3.88 8.95
N ILE A 102 12.95 -3.56 8.91
CA ILE A 102 11.98 -4.02 9.90
C ILE A 102 11.66 -5.48 9.60
N PRO A 103 11.96 -6.44 10.50
CA PRO A 103 11.67 -7.85 10.24
C PRO A 103 10.16 -8.07 10.08
N GLU A 104 9.75 -8.92 9.14
CA GLU A 104 8.33 -9.24 8.93
C GLU A 104 7.70 -9.83 10.20
N GLN A 105 8.46 -10.60 10.98
CA GLN A 105 8.02 -11.12 12.26
C GLN A 105 7.64 -9.98 13.23
N ARG A 106 8.37 -8.86 13.21
CA ARG A 106 8.04 -7.71 14.05
C ARG A 106 6.70 -7.08 13.65
N ILE A 107 6.39 -7.05 12.35
CA ILE A 107 5.11 -6.57 11.84
C ILE A 107 3.99 -7.51 12.28
N ALA A 108 4.17 -8.82 12.11
CA ALA A 108 3.23 -9.85 12.55
C ALA A 108 2.94 -9.75 14.06
N ASP A 109 3.97 -9.58 14.88
CA ASP A 109 3.82 -9.48 16.34
C ASP A 109 2.99 -8.25 16.75
N VAL A 110 3.27 -7.08 16.15
CA VAL A 110 2.53 -5.84 16.44
C VAL A 110 1.08 -5.95 15.98
N TRP A 111 0.86 -6.46 14.77
CA TRP A 111 -0.49 -6.69 14.23
C TRP A 111 -1.29 -7.67 15.08
N ASN A 112 -0.71 -8.83 15.40
CA ASN A 112 -1.37 -9.85 16.20
C ASN A 112 -1.65 -9.40 17.62
N LYS A 113 -0.80 -8.54 18.19
CA LYS A 113 -1.09 -7.90 19.47
C LYS A 113 -2.33 -7.02 19.36
N TYR A 114 -2.41 -6.16 18.34
CA TYR A 114 -3.57 -5.31 18.09
C TYR A 114 -4.86 -6.12 17.89
N VAL A 115 -4.84 -7.15 17.02
CA VAL A 115 -5.99 -8.05 16.77
C VAL A 115 -6.54 -8.66 18.06
N ARG A 116 -5.65 -9.11 18.95
CA ARG A 116 -6.05 -9.68 20.24
C ARG A 116 -6.62 -8.62 21.18
N GLU A 117 -6.03 -7.43 21.22
CA GLU A 117 -6.47 -6.33 22.09
C GLU A 117 -7.89 -5.84 21.73
N ILE A 118 -8.24 -5.85 20.45
CA ILE A 118 -9.59 -5.47 19.99
C ILE A 118 -10.60 -6.64 20.02
N GLY A 119 -10.17 -7.84 20.39
CA GLY A 119 -11.02 -9.04 20.42
C GLY A 119 -11.49 -9.50 19.03
N ALA A 120 -10.70 -9.24 17.99
CA ALA A 120 -11.02 -9.70 16.64
C ALA A 120 -10.79 -11.22 16.47
N SER A 121 -11.36 -11.79 15.39
CA SER A 121 -11.27 -13.22 15.08
C SER A 121 -9.82 -13.70 14.95
N GLU A 122 -9.54 -14.94 15.36
CA GLU A 122 -8.24 -15.59 15.15
C GLU A 122 -7.86 -15.69 13.67
N GLU A 123 -8.83 -15.67 12.75
CA GLU A 123 -8.55 -15.62 11.30
C GLU A 123 -7.72 -14.39 10.92
N ALA A 124 -7.86 -13.29 11.67
CA ALA A 124 -7.13 -12.04 11.45
C ALA A 124 -5.68 -12.07 11.94
N LEU A 125 -5.28 -13.12 12.66
CA LEU A 125 -3.88 -13.33 13.03
C LEU A 125 -3.06 -13.69 11.79
N VAL A 126 -1.82 -13.23 11.76
CA VAL A 126 -0.91 -13.38 10.61
C VAL A 126 0.44 -13.93 11.03
N THR A 127 1.12 -14.57 10.09
CA THR A 127 2.51 -15.03 10.21
C THR A 127 3.44 -14.20 9.35
N ALA A 128 4.74 -14.22 9.64
CA ALA A 128 5.76 -13.58 8.80
C ALA A 128 5.71 -14.11 7.35
N ALA A 129 5.55 -15.42 7.16
CA ALA A 129 5.46 -16.04 5.83
C ALA A 129 4.24 -15.54 5.02
N GLU A 130 3.09 -15.34 5.69
CA GLU A 130 1.90 -14.77 5.03
C GLU A 130 2.13 -13.32 4.59
N ILE A 131 2.79 -12.53 5.43
CA ILE A 131 3.22 -11.17 5.09
C ILE A 131 4.18 -11.19 3.89
N HIS A 132 5.18 -12.08 3.91
CA HIS A 132 6.14 -12.23 2.82
C HIS A 132 5.46 -12.56 1.50
N SER A 133 4.60 -13.58 1.49
CA SER A 133 3.82 -14.01 0.31
C SER A 133 2.88 -12.92 -0.22
N MET A 134 2.37 -12.04 0.66
CA MET A 134 1.57 -10.88 0.26
C MET A 134 2.44 -9.77 -0.34
N ARG A 135 3.58 -9.47 0.29
CA ARG A 135 4.54 -8.46 -0.19
C ARG A 135 5.12 -8.83 -1.55
N ASP A 136 5.59 -10.07 -1.71
CA ASP A 136 6.20 -10.56 -2.94
C ASP A 136 5.20 -10.51 -4.11
N ALA A 137 3.95 -10.92 -3.88
CA ALA A 137 2.89 -10.80 -4.89
C ALA A 137 2.61 -9.34 -5.27
N THR A 138 2.55 -8.44 -4.28
CA THR A 138 2.34 -7.01 -4.51
C THR A 138 3.49 -6.40 -5.29
N PHE A 139 4.74 -6.76 -4.96
CA PHE A 139 5.94 -6.31 -5.64
C PHE A 139 5.96 -6.77 -7.10
N ALA A 140 5.70 -8.06 -7.35
CA ALA A 140 5.65 -8.63 -8.70
C ALA A 140 4.56 -7.99 -9.57
N VAL A 141 3.36 -7.76 -9.02
CA VAL A 141 2.28 -7.03 -9.72
C VAL A 141 2.71 -5.60 -10.03
N GLY A 142 3.31 -4.91 -9.06
CA GLY A 142 3.88 -3.58 -9.24
C GLY A 142 4.88 -3.55 -10.39
N GLN A 143 5.78 -4.54 -10.48
CA GLN A 143 6.82 -4.58 -11.51
C GLN A 143 6.21 -4.65 -12.91
N VAL A 144 5.20 -5.50 -13.08
CA VAL A 144 4.48 -5.63 -14.35
C VAL A 144 3.74 -4.33 -14.71
N MET A 145 3.06 -3.72 -13.74
CA MET A 145 2.30 -2.49 -13.97
C MET A 145 3.23 -1.34 -14.34
N TRP A 146 4.30 -1.14 -13.56
CA TRP A 146 5.23 -0.03 -13.72
C TRP A 146 6.03 -0.12 -15.02
N SER A 147 6.53 -1.31 -15.38
CA SER A 147 7.27 -1.54 -16.63
C SER A 147 6.45 -1.28 -17.89
N ARG A 148 5.13 -1.50 -17.81
CA ARG A 148 4.18 -1.25 -18.91
C ARG A 148 3.67 0.20 -18.94
N GLY A 149 4.06 1.04 -18.00
CA GLY A 149 3.52 2.40 -17.82
C GLY A 149 2.03 2.42 -17.43
N THR A 150 1.45 1.28 -17.06
CA THR A 150 0.04 1.14 -16.70
C THR A 150 -0.12 1.21 -15.18
N ASN A 151 -1.15 1.89 -14.68
CA ASN A 151 -1.43 1.98 -13.24
C ASN A 151 -0.23 2.43 -12.40
N GLN A 152 0.55 3.40 -12.85
CA GLN A 152 1.62 4.01 -12.05
C GLN A 152 0.99 4.89 -10.97
N THR A 153 0.77 4.31 -9.79
CA THR A 153 0.05 4.94 -8.67
C THR A 153 0.85 4.77 -7.38
N ALA A 154 0.46 5.45 -6.31
CA ALA A 154 1.10 5.28 -4.99
C ALA A 154 1.11 3.80 -4.53
N TRP A 155 0.14 3.00 -5.00
CA TRP A 155 -0.02 1.59 -4.66
C TRP A 155 0.81 0.64 -5.53
N THR A 156 1.49 1.11 -6.56
CA THR A 156 2.30 0.25 -7.45
C THR A 156 3.76 0.68 -7.51
N MET A 157 4.13 1.69 -6.72
CA MET A 157 5.51 2.12 -6.57
C MET A 157 6.39 0.97 -6.09
N LEU A 158 7.55 0.83 -6.73
CA LEU A 158 8.48 -0.28 -6.51
C LEU A 158 9.57 0.07 -5.52
N ASN A 159 10.01 1.33 -5.53
CA ASN A 159 11.20 1.73 -4.80
C ASN A 159 10.94 1.88 -3.30
N ILE A 160 9.72 1.62 -2.83
CA ILE A 160 9.42 1.51 -1.41
C ILE A 160 9.78 0.13 -0.85
N PHE A 161 9.91 -0.89 -1.71
CA PHE A 161 10.20 -2.25 -1.28
C PHE A 161 11.68 -2.42 -0.94
N ALA A 162 11.96 -3.09 0.18
CA ALA A 162 13.28 -3.67 0.40
C ALA A 162 13.46 -4.89 -0.52
N VAL A 163 14.53 -4.87 -1.32
CA VAL A 163 14.81 -5.91 -2.32
C VAL A 163 16.16 -6.56 -2.00
N GLY A 164 16.18 -7.90 -2.01
CA GLY A 164 17.39 -8.70 -1.82
C GLY A 164 18.32 -8.66 -3.03
N ALA A 165 19.51 -9.24 -2.89
CA ALA A 165 20.48 -9.32 -3.99
C ALA A 165 19.99 -10.14 -5.19
N ASP A 166 19.00 -11.01 -4.99
CA ASP A 166 18.34 -11.82 -6.01
C ASP A 166 17.23 -11.07 -6.78
N GLY A 167 16.98 -9.81 -6.43
CA GLY A 167 15.94 -8.98 -7.04
C GLY A 167 14.53 -9.26 -6.52
N LYS A 168 14.37 -10.08 -5.47
CA LYS A 168 13.09 -10.37 -4.83
C LYS A 168 12.89 -9.55 -3.56
N ALA A 169 11.67 -9.54 -3.02
CA ALA A 169 11.40 -8.90 -1.74
C ALA A 169 12.33 -9.48 -0.65
N ALA A 170 12.97 -8.61 0.13
CA ALA A 170 13.83 -9.02 1.23
C ALA A 170 13.02 -9.55 2.43
N GLU A 171 13.66 -10.31 3.33
CA GLU A 171 13.06 -10.83 4.58
C GLU A 171 12.72 -9.73 5.62
N GLY A 172 13.02 -8.47 5.29
CA GLY A 172 12.63 -7.29 6.05
C GLY A 172 12.01 -6.22 5.16
N CYS A 173 11.36 -5.25 5.79
CA CYS A 173 10.72 -4.12 5.13
C CYS A 173 11.51 -2.82 5.33
N ARG A 174 11.36 -1.90 4.38
CA ARG A 174 11.55 -0.46 4.67
C ARG A 174 10.44 0.06 5.59
N ALA A 175 10.60 1.26 6.15
CA ALA A 175 9.63 1.81 7.10
C ALA A 175 8.28 2.13 6.44
N VAL A 176 8.31 2.79 5.28
CA VAL A 176 7.09 3.10 4.50
C VAL A 176 6.43 1.83 3.97
N GLU A 177 7.22 0.84 3.58
CA GLU A 177 6.70 -0.49 3.21
C GLU A 177 5.99 -1.18 4.38
N ALA A 178 6.56 -1.15 5.59
CA ALA A 178 5.92 -1.74 6.76
C ALA A 178 4.57 -1.08 7.07
N ILE A 179 4.47 0.25 6.92
CA ILE A 179 3.20 0.98 7.07
C ILE A 179 2.19 0.51 6.03
N ARG A 180 2.63 0.34 4.78
CA ARG A 180 1.77 -0.20 3.72
C ARG A 180 1.28 -1.61 4.05
N VAL A 181 2.15 -2.48 4.56
CA VAL A 181 1.73 -3.84 4.97
C VAL A 181 0.62 -3.76 6.00
N ILE A 182 0.74 -2.89 7.01
CA ILE A 182 -0.32 -2.70 8.02
C ILE A 182 -1.62 -2.20 7.39
N HIS A 183 -1.55 -1.26 6.45
CA HIS A 183 -2.72 -0.82 5.68
C HIS A 183 -3.36 -1.99 4.91
N ASP A 184 -2.57 -2.82 4.24
CA ASP A 184 -3.09 -3.94 3.46
C ASP A 184 -3.73 -5.01 4.34
N LEU A 185 -3.22 -5.21 5.56
CA LEU A 185 -3.84 -6.10 6.56
C LEU A 185 -5.19 -5.58 7.06
N ASP A 186 -5.33 -4.27 7.24
CA ASP A 186 -6.55 -3.63 7.72
C ASP A 186 -7.62 -3.49 6.63
N SER A 187 -7.23 -2.96 5.47
CA SER A 187 -8.15 -2.53 4.42
C SER A 187 -8.28 -3.53 3.27
N LEU A 188 -7.34 -4.47 3.11
CA LEU A 188 -7.27 -5.41 1.97
C LEU A 188 -7.07 -6.86 2.41
N PHE A 189 -7.78 -7.28 3.47
CA PHE A 189 -7.65 -8.60 4.09
C PHE A 189 -7.79 -9.80 3.12
N ASP A 190 -8.49 -9.65 1.99
CA ASP A 190 -8.59 -10.68 0.95
C ASP A 190 -7.24 -11.01 0.29
N ASN A 191 -6.30 -10.06 0.23
CA ASN A 191 -4.94 -10.29 -0.25
C ASN A 191 -4.18 -11.25 0.67
N LEU A 192 -4.38 -11.10 1.99
CA LEU A 192 -3.84 -12.01 2.99
C LEU A 192 -4.47 -13.40 2.87
N ARG A 193 -5.80 -13.51 2.72
CA ARG A 193 -6.45 -14.82 2.50
C ARG A 193 -5.86 -15.54 1.29
N SER A 194 -5.63 -14.80 0.20
CA SER A 194 -5.00 -15.33 -0.99
C SER A 194 -3.55 -15.78 -0.73
N ALA A 195 -2.77 -15.02 0.06
CA ALA A 195 -1.42 -15.39 0.46
C ALA A 195 -1.38 -16.68 1.29
N ARG A 196 -2.28 -16.77 2.29
CA ARG A 196 -2.49 -17.95 3.13
C ARG A 196 -2.83 -19.19 2.31
N GLU A 197 -3.71 -19.06 1.31
CA GLU A 197 -4.02 -20.16 0.40
C GLU A 197 -2.81 -20.63 -0.41
N ARG A 198 -1.99 -19.70 -0.93
CA ARG A 198 -0.77 -20.05 -1.68
C ARG A 198 0.21 -20.86 -0.81
N LEU A 199 0.40 -20.45 0.44
CA LEU A 199 1.25 -21.15 1.40
C LEU A 199 0.69 -22.54 1.74
N ARG A 200 -0.61 -22.64 2.05
CA ARG A 200 -1.26 -23.94 2.32
C ARG A 200 -1.14 -24.92 1.17
N LYS A 201 -1.12 -24.43 -0.06
CA LYS A 201 -0.97 -25.24 -1.29
C LYS A 201 0.51 -25.50 -1.65
N GLY A 202 1.48 -24.96 -0.91
CA GLY A 202 2.91 -25.09 -1.21
C GLY A 202 3.34 -24.42 -2.51
N ILE A 203 2.60 -23.41 -2.98
CA ILE A 203 2.87 -22.70 -4.25
C ILE A 203 4.03 -21.71 -4.09
N VAL A 204 4.16 -21.15 -2.88
CA VAL A 204 5.24 -20.24 -2.48
C VAL A 204 5.77 -20.72 -1.12
N ALA A 205 7.06 -20.50 -0.87
CA ALA A 205 7.75 -20.92 0.35
C ALA A 205 7.94 -19.73 1.29
#